data_AF-A0A7C8BW06-F1
#
_entry.id   AF-A0A7C8BW06-F1
#
_cell.length_a   1.000
_cell.length_b   1.000
_cell.length_c   1.000
_cell.angle_alpha   90.00
_cell.angle_beta   90.00
_cell.angle_gamma   90.00
#
_symmetry.space_group_name_H-M   'P 1'
#
loop_
_entity.id
_entity.type
_entity.pdbx_description
1 polymer ?
#
loop_
_entity_poly.entity_id
_entity_poly.type
_entity_poly.pdbx_seq_one_letter_code
_entity_poly.pdbx_strand_id
1 'polypeptide(L)'
;MRWRPWEIEYLEAHAGDGAEAVASHLGRSVNSVQVQASRLRVSLRRSWECPRCGRVVHSPLNGATGWCLKCHAAASRDKAADANRRVRAELQAEESAIADIKRDRQRIYADTHRKRAKLRELRKFRES
;
A
#
# COMPACT_ATOMS: atom_id res chain seq x y z
N MET A 1 44.81 -15.17 19.47
CA MET A 1 45.02 -13.75 19.08
C MET A 1 44.17 -12.86 19.98
N ARG A 2 44.74 -11.79 20.54
CA ARG A 2 44.02 -10.86 21.45
C ARG A 2 43.17 -9.89 20.62
N TRP A 3 41.98 -9.54 21.10
CA TRP A 3 41.16 -8.46 20.52
C TRP A 3 41.63 -7.11 21.08
N ARG A 4 41.85 -6.14 20.20
CA ARG A 4 42.16 -4.75 20.56
C ARG A 4 40.87 -4.02 20.95
N PRO A 5 40.94 -2.99 21.82
CA PRO A 5 39.76 -2.23 22.22
C PRO A 5 38.94 -1.69 21.04
N TRP A 6 39.60 -1.11 20.04
CA TRP A 6 38.91 -0.58 18.85
C TRP A 6 38.21 -1.66 18.01
N GLU A 7 38.70 -2.91 18.00
CA GLU A 7 38.04 -4.01 17.29
C GLU A 7 36.76 -4.43 18.01
N ILE A 8 36.72 -4.27 19.33
CA ILE A 8 35.53 -4.51 20.16
C ILE A 8 34.52 -3.39 19.92
N GLU A 9 34.95 -2.12 19.96
CA GLU A 9 34.11 -0.96 19.65
C GLU A 9 33.49 -1.08 18.26
N TYR A 10 34.28 -1.47 17.25
CA TYR A 10 33.78 -1.68 15.90
C TYR A 10 32.76 -2.83 15.84
N LEU A 11 33.02 -3.95 16.50
CA LEU A 11 32.09 -5.08 16.55
C LEU A 11 30.74 -4.68 17.17
N GLU A 12 30.77 -3.90 18.25
CA GLU A 12 29.55 -3.43 18.93
C GLU A 12 28.77 -2.44 18.06
N ALA A 13 29.44 -1.48 17.45
CA ALA A 13 28.83 -0.48 16.59
C ALA A 13 28.23 -1.08 15.30
N HIS A 14 28.85 -2.14 14.75
CA HIS A 14 28.51 -2.74 13.46
C HIS A 14 27.87 -4.13 13.56
N ALA A 15 27.42 -4.54 14.75
CA ALA A 15 26.82 -5.86 14.97
C ALA A 15 25.62 -6.13 14.04
N GLY A 16 24.85 -5.08 13.73
CA GLY A 16 23.68 -5.13 12.84
C GLY A 16 24.01 -5.36 11.36
N ASP A 17 25.25 -5.18 10.93
CA ASP A 17 25.66 -5.41 9.53
C ASP A 17 25.83 -6.91 9.24
N GLY A 18 26.09 -7.69 10.29
CA GLY A 18 26.26 -9.14 10.27
C GLY A 18 27.71 -9.58 10.39
N ALA A 19 27.90 -10.84 10.79
CA ALA A 19 29.22 -11.40 11.10
C ALA A 19 30.22 -11.32 9.93
N GLU A 20 29.76 -11.50 8.69
CA GLU A 20 30.58 -11.45 7.48
C GLU A 20 31.13 -10.05 7.20
N ALA A 21 30.27 -9.02 7.34
CA ALA A 21 30.67 -7.63 7.11
C ALA A 21 31.71 -7.18 8.15
N VAL A 22 31.47 -7.51 9.43
CA VAL A 22 32.40 -7.23 10.52
C VAL A 22 33.73 -7.97 10.34
N ALA A 23 33.67 -9.26 9.96
CA ALA A 23 34.86 -10.08 9.71
C ALA A 23 35.72 -9.52 8.57
N SER A 24 35.07 -9.15 7.45
CA SER A 24 35.71 -8.54 6.28
C SER A 24 36.42 -7.24 6.65
N HIS A 25 35.77 -6.35 7.40
CA HIS A 25 36.37 -5.09 7.81
C HIS A 25 37.56 -5.26 8.78
N LEU A 26 37.42 -6.17 9.76
CA LEU A 26 38.46 -6.39 10.76
C LEU A 26 39.63 -7.27 10.27
N GLY A 27 39.54 -7.83 9.06
CA GLY A 27 40.51 -8.81 8.56
C GLY A 27 40.56 -10.08 9.42
N ARG A 28 39.42 -10.46 10.03
CA ARG A 28 39.30 -11.63 10.90
C ARG A 28 38.41 -12.69 10.26
N SER A 29 38.47 -13.93 10.76
CA SER A 29 37.53 -14.97 10.33
C SER A 29 36.14 -14.74 10.94
N VAL A 30 35.09 -15.12 10.20
CA VAL A 30 33.69 -15.07 10.67
C VAL A 30 33.50 -15.80 12.00
N ASN A 31 34.12 -16.98 12.15
CA ASN A 31 34.06 -17.74 13.39
C ASN A 31 34.69 -16.97 14.56
N SER A 32 35.81 -16.27 14.35
CA SER A 32 36.42 -15.45 15.41
C SER A 32 35.50 -14.33 15.88
N VAL A 33 34.80 -13.67 14.94
CA VAL A 33 33.80 -12.64 15.23
C VAL A 33 32.62 -13.22 16.00
N GLN A 34 32.07 -14.37 15.57
CA GLN A 34 30.95 -15.03 16.24
C GLN A 34 31.28 -15.44 17.68
N VAL A 35 32.46 -16.04 17.90
CA VAL A 35 32.95 -16.42 19.24
C VAL A 35 33.10 -15.19 20.13
N GLN A 36 33.65 -14.10 19.60
CA GLN A 36 33.84 -12.87 20.37
C GLN A 36 32.50 -12.20 20.70
N ALA A 37 31.60 -12.08 19.73
CA ALA A 37 30.27 -11.52 19.94
C ALA A 37 29.48 -12.34 20.98
N SER A 38 29.57 -13.66 20.95
CA SER A 38 28.97 -14.55 21.97
C SER A 38 29.52 -14.26 23.38
N ARG A 39 30.85 -14.10 23.52
CA ARG A 39 31.48 -13.75 24.80
C ARG A 39 31.04 -12.39 25.33
N LEU A 40 30.83 -11.42 24.43
CA LEU A 40 30.35 -10.07 24.75
C LEU A 40 28.81 -9.99 24.85
N ARG A 41 28.09 -11.08 24.59
CA ARG A 41 26.61 -11.14 24.49
C ARG A 41 26.02 -10.17 23.47
N VAL A 42 26.75 -9.91 22.38
CA VAL A 42 26.32 -9.08 21.26
C VAL A 42 25.68 -9.95 20.18
N SER A 43 24.50 -9.57 19.72
CA SER A 43 23.80 -10.26 18.63
C SER A 43 24.31 -9.77 17.27
N LEU A 44 24.82 -10.69 16.44
CA LEU A 44 25.24 -10.41 15.05
C LEU A 44 24.08 -10.58 14.04
N ARG A 45 22.83 -10.56 14.51
CA ARG A 45 21.67 -10.70 13.64
C ARG A 45 21.55 -9.44 12.79
N ARG A 46 21.56 -9.64 11.47
CA ARG A 46 21.41 -8.53 10.52
C ARG A 46 20.16 -7.70 10.80
N SER A 47 20.31 -6.39 10.72
CA SER A 47 19.24 -5.43 10.94
C SER A 47 19.36 -4.27 9.98
N TRP A 48 18.22 -3.70 9.59
CA TRP A 48 18.12 -2.53 8.73
C TRP A 48 17.21 -1.51 9.39
N GLU A 49 17.59 -0.25 9.34
CA GLU A 49 16.74 0.85 9.79
C GLU A 49 15.91 1.38 8.61
N CYS A 50 14.60 1.45 8.79
CA CYS A 50 13.72 2.01 7.78
C CYS A 50 13.81 3.55 7.77
N PRO A 51 14.25 4.21 6.68
CA PRO A 51 14.43 5.66 6.65
C PRO A 51 13.10 6.43 6.74
N ARG A 52 11.96 5.77 6.44
CA ARG A 52 10.64 6.40 6.50
C ARG A 52 10.05 6.43 7.92
N CYS A 53 10.39 5.46 8.77
CA CYS A 53 9.72 5.33 10.08
C CYS A 53 10.66 5.05 11.25
N GLY A 54 11.98 5.03 11.03
CA GLY A 54 13.00 4.77 12.05
C GLY A 54 12.98 3.36 12.64
N ARG A 55 12.11 2.47 12.14
CA ARG A 55 12.01 1.12 12.68
C ARG A 55 13.20 0.28 12.23
N VAL A 56 13.91 -0.29 13.20
CA VAL A 56 14.87 -1.37 12.98
C VAL A 56 14.10 -2.67 12.68
N VAL A 57 14.43 -3.32 11.56
CA VAL A 57 13.84 -4.58 11.10
C VAL A 57 14.93 -5.60 10.84
N HIS A 58 14.60 -6.89 10.96
CA HIS A 58 15.53 -7.99 10.70
C HIS A 58 15.27 -8.71 9.36
N SER A 59 14.44 -8.10 8.52
CA SER A 59 14.24 -8.49 7.13
C SER A 59 14.77 -7.37 6.24
N PRO A 60 15.35 -7.70 5.08
CA PRO A 60 15.82 -6.68 4.15
C PRO A 60 14.73 -5.66 3.81
N LEU A 61 15.15 -4.41 3.61
CA LEU A 61 14.26 -3.38 3.09
C LEU A 61 13.82 -3.74 1.67
N ASN A 62 12.63 -3.30 1.29
CA ASN A 62 12.09 -3.55 -0.04
C ASN A 62 12.98 -2.90 -1.11
N GLY A 63 13.45 -3.69 -2.08
CA GLY A 63 14.43 -3.24 -3.08
C GLY A 63 13.98 -2.09 -3.98
N ALA A 64 12.67 -1.91 -4.19
CA ALA A 64 12.15 -0.84 -5.02
C ALA A 64 11.98 0.49 -4.28
N THR A 65 11.70 0.45 -2.96
CA THR A 65 11.34 1.64 -2.18
C THR A 65 12.36 1.98 -1.09
N GLY A 66 13.27 1.07 -0.76
CA GLY A 66 14.19 1.22 0.37
C GLY A 66 13.48 1.24 1.73
N TRP A 67 12.24 0.76 1.82
CA TRP A 67 11.42 0.84 3.04
C TRP A 67 11.13 -0.53 3.64
N CYS A 68 10.82 -0.55 4.94
CA CYS A 68 10.33 -1.77 5.57
C CYS A 68 8.99 -2.21 4.97
N LEU A 69 8.66 -3.49 5.11
CA LEU A 69 7.44 -4.10 4.57
C LEU A 69 6.17 -3.30 4.92
N LYS A 70 6.05 -2.83 6.17
CA LYS A 70 4.91 -2.02 6.63
C LYS A 70 4.79 -0.72 5.83
N CYS A 71 5.89 0.00 5.65
CA CYS A 71 5.90 1.28 4.95
C CYS A 71 5.64 1.11 3.45
N HIS A 72 6.22 0.08 2.85
CA HIS A 72 5.94 -0.28 1.47
C HIS A 72 4.46 -0.64 1.26
N ALA A 73 3.90 -1.49 2.12
CA ALA A 73 2.48 -1.87 2.07
C ALA A 73 1.55 -0.66 2.28
N ALA A 74 1.89 0.25 3.19
CA ALA A 74 1.12 1.48 3.40
C ALA A 74 1.10 2.35 2.13
N ALA A 75 2.25 2.57 1.49
CA ALA A 75 2.30 3.32 0.24
C ALA A 75 1.53 2.65 -0.90
N SER A 76 1.62 1.33 -1.00
CA SER A 76 0.84 0.55 -1.97
C SER A 76 -0.67 0.70 -1.73
N ARG A 77 -1.11 0.63 -0.47
CA ARG A 77 -2.51 0.86 -0.07
C ARG A 77 -2.98 2.25 -0.45
N ASP A 78 -2.20 3.28 -0.16
CA ASP A 78 -2.58 4.66 -0.44
C ASP A 78 -2.74 4.88 -1.95
N LYS A 79 -1.83 4.33 -2.76
CA LYS A 79 -1.94 4.32 -4.23
C LYS A 79 -3.20 3.59 -4.71
N ALA A 80 -3.51 2.43 -4.13
CA ALA A 80 -4.72 1.68 -4.48
C ALA A 80 -5.99 2.44 -4.10
N ALA A 81 -5.99 3.12 -2.95
CA ALA A 81 -7.11 3.96 -2.51
C ALA A 81 -7.34 5.13 -3.47
N ASP A 82 -6.27 5.79 -3.94
CA ASP A 82 -6.37 6.88 -4.91
C ASP A 82 -6.94 6.43 -6.25
N ALA A 83 -6.46 5.30 -6.77
CA ALA A 83 -6.99 4.70 -7.99
C ALA A 83 -8.48 4.33 -7.82
N ASN A 84 -8.84 3.73 -6.69
CA ASN A 84 -10.22 3.36 -6.39
C ASN A 84 -11.14 4.58 -6.32
N ARG A 85 -10.71 5.69 -5.70
CA ARG A 85 -11.50 6.93 -5.65
C ARG A 85 -11.80 7.48 -7.05
N ARG A 86 -10.84 7.41 -7.98
CA ARG A 86 -11.03 7.86 -9.37
C ARG A 86 -12.08 7.01 -10.09
N VAL A 87 -11.92 5.69 -10.03
CA VAL A 87 -12.85 4.74 -10.68
C VAL A 87 -14.27 4.88 -10.11
N ARG A 88 -14.41 5.05 -8.79
CA ARG A 88 -15.72 5.26 -8.16
C ARG A 88 -16.40 6.55 -8.63
N ALA A 89 -15.65 7.65 -8.76
CA ALA A 89 -16.19 8.92 -9.20
C ALA A 89 -16.68 8.84 -10.67
N GLU A 90 -15.91 8.18 -11.54
CA GLU A 90 -16.28 7.94 -12.93
C GLU A 90 -17.53 7.06 -13.03
N LEU A 91 -17.56 5.93 -12.30
CA LEU A 91 -18.73 5.05 -12.25
C LEU A 91 -19.97 5.79 -11.79
N GLN A 92 -19.87 6.60 -10.73
CA GLN A 92 -21.00 7.36 -10.20
C GLN A 92 -21.52 8.40 -11.22
N ALA A 93 -20.62 9.05 -11.97
CA ALA A 93 -21.01 10.00 -13.01
C ALA A 93 -21.79 9.31 -14.14
N GLU A 94 -21.31 8.16 -14.62
CA GLU A 94 -21.96 7.36 -15.65
C GLU A 94 -23.33 6.82 -15.19
N GLU A 95 -23.39 6.28 -13.97
CA GLU A 95 -24.66 5.80 -13.38
C GLU A 95 -25.69 6.92 -13.26
N SER A 96 -25.25 8.12 -12.87
CA SER A 96 -26.12 9.30 -12.76
C SER A 96 -26.63 9.75 -14.13
N ALA A 97 -25.75 9.79 -15.15
CA ALA A 97 -26.14 10.14 -16.52
C ALA A 97 -27.20 9.18 -17.07
N ILE A 98 -27.02 7.87 -16.86
CA ILE A 98 -28.00 6.85 -17.27
C ILE A 98 -29.31 6.99 -16.48
N ALA A 99 -29.24 7.27 -15.17
CA ALA A 99 -30.42 7.46 -14.34
C ALA A 99 -31.25 8.65 -14.80
N ASP A 100 -30.61 9.74 -15.23
CA ASP A 100 -31.27 10.94 -15.77
C ASP A 100 -32.02 10.62 -17.06
N ILE A 101 -31.37 9.92 -17.99
CA ILE A 101 -32.00 9.46 -19.24
C ILE A 101 -33.22 8.57 -18.94
N LYS A 102 -33.10 7.63 -18.00
CA LYS A 102 -34.20 6.74 -17.60
C LYS A 102 -35.36 7.52 -16.99
N ARG A 103 -35.09 8.49 -16.11
CA ARG A 103 -36.11 9.37 -15.51
C ARG A 103 -36.84 10.18 -16.57
N ASP A 104 -36.11 10.76 -17.50
CA ASP A 104 -36.67 11.55 -18.61
C ASP A 104 -37.55 10.69 -19.53
N ARG A 105 -37.08 9.49 -19.89
CA ARG A 105 -37.88 8.52 -20.66
C ARG A 105 -39.18 8.19 -19.94
N GLN A 106 -39.12 7.94 -18.63
CA GLN A 106 -40.30 7.60 -17.84
C GLN A 106 -41.30 8.76 -17.77
N ARG A 107 -40.81 10.01 -17.68
CA ARG A 107 -41.65 11.22 -17.76
C ARG A 107 -42.40 11.30 -19.09
N ILE A 108 -41.72 11.06 -20.22
CA ILE A 108 -42.33 11.05 -21.56
C ILE A 108 -43.37 9.94 -21.69
N TYR A 109 -43.08 8.74 -21.18
CA TYR A 109 -44.03 7.62 -21.21
C TYR A 109 -45.29 7.92 -20.40
N ALA A 110 -45.13 8.45 -19.19
CA ALA A 110 -46.27 8.83 -18.34
C ALA A 110 -47.14 9.91 -19.00
N ASP A 111 -46.53 10.92 -19.63
CA ASP A 111 -47.26 11.97 -20.35
C ASP A 111 -48.03 11.41 -21.56
N THR A 112 -47.34 10.61 -22.38
CA THR A 112 -47.95 9.94 -23.53
C THR A 112 -49.14 9.07 -23.11
N HIS A 113 -49.00 8.33 -22.01
CA HIS A 113 -50.06 7.51 -21.46
C HIS A 113 -51.30 8.35 -21.06
N ARG A 114 -51.09 9.43 -20.31
CA ARG A 114 -52.17 10.36 -19.91
C ARG A 114 -52.87 10.97 -21.12
N LYS A 115 -52.12 11.46 -22.12
CA LYS A 115 -52.67 12.04 -23.35
C LYS A 115 -53.47 11.03 -24.16
N ARG A 116 -52.98 9.79 -24.30
CA ARG A 116 -53.72 8.71 -24.96
C ARG A 116 -55.02 8.39 -24.22
N ALA A 117 -55.01 8.36 -22.88
CA ALA A 117 -56.23 8.19 -22.10
C ALA A 117 -57.23 9.31 -22.38
N LYS A 118 -56.79 10.57 -22.35
CA LYS A 118 -57.67 11.72 -22.63
C LYS A 118 -58.24 11.71 -24.04
N LEU A 119 -57.43 11.38 -25.04
CA LEU A 119 -57.87 11.24 -26.43
C LEU A 119 -58.95 10.16 -26.58
N ARG A 120 -58.83 9.03 -25.88
CA ARG A 120 -59.86 7.98 -25.90
C ARG A 120 -61.19 8.47 -25.32
N GLU A 121 -61.16 9.23 -24.22
CA GLU A 121 -62.37 9.82 -23.65
C GLU A 121 -63.04 10.79 -24.62
N LEU A 122 -62.28 11.74 -25.16
CA LEU A 122 -62.81 12.75 -26.09
C LEU A 122 -63.41 12.12 -27.36
N ARG A 123 -62.80 11.04 -27.87
CA ARG A 123 -63.35 10.30 -29.03
C ARG A 123 -64.71 9.68 -28.71
N LYS A 124 -64.87 9.05 -27.54
CA LYS A 124 -66.16 8.49 -27.09
C LYS A 124 -67.26 9.54 -27.03
N PHE A 125 -66.96 10.72 -26.48
CA PHE A 125 -67.91 11.83 -26.40
C PHE A 125 -68.35 12.36 -27.77
N ARG A 126 -67.47 12.31 -28.78
CA ARG A 126 -67.79 12.77 -30.14
C ARG A 126 -68.69 11.79 -30.91
N GLU A 127 -68.69 10.52 -30.52
CA GLU A 127 -69.43 9.44 -31.18
C GLU A 127 -70.78 9.13 -30.48
N SER A 128 -71.09 9.84 -29.39
CA SER A 128 -72.37 9.80 -28.66
C SER A 128 -73.25 10.99 -29.05
#